data_AF-A0A7C7K4I1-F1
#
_entry.id   AF-A0A7C7K4I1-F1
#
_cell.length_a   1.000
_cell.length_b   1.000
_cell.length_c   1.000
_cell.angle_alpha   90.00
_cell.angle_beta   90.00
_cell.angle_gamma   90.00
#
_symmetry.space_group_name_H-M   'P 1'
#
loop_
_entity.id
_entity.type
_entity.pdbx_description
1 polymer ?
#
loop_
_entity_poly.entity_id
_entity_poly.type
_entity_poly.pdbx_seq_one_letter_code
_entity_poly.pdbx_strand_id
1 'polypeptide(L)'
;MKEKIKVAFQGEKGAYSHLACLDVFPNVDTVACSTFEEAFQLAKDNSEYKIVIPIENSLAGRVADIHYLIPKYKLQIHAEHFQKESHNLLVIKGAKI
;
A
#
# COMPACT_ATOMS: atom_id res chain seq x y z
N MET A 1 22.38 2.41 -13.59
CA MET A 1 20.98 2.77 -13.24
C MET A 1 20.76 2.25 -11.83
N LYS A 2 20.23 3.05 -10.89
CA LYS A 2 19.92 2.54 -9.54
C LYS A 2 18.73 1.59 -9.65
N GLU A 3 18.83 0.40 -9.07
CA GLU A 3 17.71 -0.54 -8.99
C GLU A 3 16.51 0.12 -8.30
N LYS A 4 15.31 -0.13 -8.84
CA LYS A 4 14.07 0.35 -8.24
C LYS A 4 13.71 -0.53 -7.05
N ILE A 5 13.20 0.09 -5.99
CA ILE A 5 12.69 -0.65 -4.85
C ILE A 5 11.36 -1.28 -5.25
N LYS A 6 11.22 -2.60 -5.13
CA LYS A 6 9.97 -3.29 -5.41
C LYS A 6 9.06 -3.25 -4.17
N VAL A 7 7.85 -2.74 -4.34
CA VAL A 7 6.89 -2.60 -3.24
C VAL A 7 5.54 -3.14 -3.66
N ALA A 8 4.96 -4.01 -2.84
CA ALA A 8 3.60 -4.50 -3.04
C ALA A 8 2.62 -3.81 -2.08
N PHE A 9 1.38 -3.64 -2.53
CA PHE A 9 0.29 -3.08 -1.74
C PHE A 9 -1.03 -3.69 -2.18
N GLN A 10 -2.03 -3.70 -1.29
CA GLN A 10 -3.38 -4.15 -1.65
C GLN A 10 -4.16 -3.01 -2.33
N GLY A 11 -4.86 -3.32 -3.41
CA GLY A 11 -5.77 -2.42 -4.10
C GLY A 11 -5.39 -2.21 -5.57
N GLU A 12 -5.58 -0.99 -6.07
CA GLU A 12 -5.32 -0.64 -7.46
C GLU A 12 -4.40 0.58 -7.59
N LYS A 13 -3.84 0.75 -8.79
CA LYS A 13 -3.05 1.95 -9.12
C LYS A 13 -3.92 3.20 -8.98
N GLY A 14 -3.50 4.10 -8.09
CA GLY A 14 -4.22 5.34 -7.77
C GLY A 14 -4.92 5.30 -6.41
N ALA A 15 -4.99 4.14 -5.75
CA ALA A 15 -5.44 4.05 -4.36
C ALA A 15 -4.50 4.78 -3.39
N TYR A 16 -4.96 5.05 -2.17
CA TYR A 16 -4.12 5.69 -1.14
C TYR A 16 -2.90 4.86 -0.77
N SER A 17 -2.97 3.52 -0.79
CA SER A 17 -1.80 2.67 -0.56
C SER A 17 -0.78 2.77 -1.70
N HIS A 18 -1.23 2.95 -2.95
CA HIS A 18 -0.33 3.25 -4.06
C HIS A 18 0.35 4.61 -3.85
N LEU A 19 -0.39 5.64 -3.45
CA LEU A 19 0.16 6.96 -3.13
C LEU A 19 1.19 6.88 -2.00
N ALA A 20 0.88 6.15 -0.93
CA ALA A 20 1.80 5.92 0.19
C ALA A 20 3.09 5.23 -0.25
N CYS A 21 3.04 4.27 -1.19
CA CYS A 21 4.24 3.66 -1.76
C CYS A 21 5.14 4.70 -2.45
N LEU A 22 4.55 5.60 -3.24
CA LEU A 22 5.27 6.65 -3.95
C LEU A 22 5.89 7.68 -3.00
N ASP A 23 5.16 8.04 -1.93
CA ASP A 23 5.62 9.00 -0.92
C ASP A 23 6.76 8.44 -0.07
N VAL A 24 6.68 7.16 0.33
CA VAL A 24 7.70 6.50 1.18
C VAL A 24 8.95 6.13 0.36
N PHE A 25 8.80 5.78 -0.91
CA PHE A 25 9.89 5.28 -1.76
C PHE A 25 10.03 6.09 -3.07
N PRO A 26 10.93 7.10 -3.12
CA PRO A 26 11.08 7.99 -4.28
C PRO A 26 11.50 7.33 -5.61
N ASN A 27 12.00 6.09 -5.59
CA ASN A 27 12.38 5.31 -6.80
C ASN A 27 11.80 3.90 -6.72
N VAL A 28 10.46 3.81 -6.71
CA VAL A 28 9.71 2.58 -6.48
C VAL A 28 9.17 1.98 -7.78
N ASP A 29 9.12 0.66 -7.82
CA ASP A 29 8.31 -0.12 -8.74
C ASP A 29 7.21 -0.83 -7.94
N THR A 30 5.95 -0.43 -8.16
CA THR A 30 4.84 -0.88 -7.32
C THR A 30 4.06 -2.01 -7.98
N VAL A 31 3.73 -3.03 -7.19
CA VAL A 31 2.84 -4.12 -7.59
C VAL A 31 1.56 -4.04 -6.79
N ALA A 32 0.43 -4.01 -7.49
CA ALA A 32 -0.89 -4.04 -6.89
C ALA A 32 -1.31 -5.51 -6.66
N CYS A 33 -1.78 -5.82 -5.47
CA CYS A 33 -2.32 -7.12 -5.08
C CYS A 33 -3.82 -7.00 -4.82
N SER A 34 -4.58 -8.05 -5.11
CA SER A 34 -6.04 -8.04 -4.92
C SER A 34 -6.40 -8.09 -3.44
N THR A 35 -5.60 -8.80 -2.62
CA THR A 35 -5.81 -8.95 -1.17
C THR A 35 -4.57 -8.57 -0.36
N PHE A 36 -4.74 -8.37 0.95
CA PHE A 36 -3.60 -8.18 1.85
C PHE A 36 -2.76 -9.45 1.92
N GLU A 37 -3.40 -10.62 2.00
CA GLU A 37 -2.75 -11.93 2.01
C GLU A 37 -1.79 -12.11 0.84
N GLU A 38 -2.18 -11.68 -0.36
CA GLU A 38 -1.32 -11.74 -1.54
C GLU A 38 -0.08 -10.85 -1.39
N ALA A 39 -0.23 -9.62 -0.89
CA ALA A 39 0.89 -8.73 -0.64
C ALA A 39 1.84 -9.33 0.41
N PHE A 40 1.29 -9.83 1.52
CA PHE A 40 2.06 -10.50 2.58
C PHE A 40 2.77 -11.77 2.07
N GLN A 41 2.09 -12.59 1.27
CA GLN A 41 2.66 -13.80 0.68
C GLN A 41 3.79 -13.46 -0.30
N LEU A 42 3.63 -12.44 -1.13
CA LEU A 42 4.66 -12.00 -2.07
C LEU A 42 5.94 -11.55 -1.36
N ALA A 43 5.83 -10.72 -0.32
CA ALA A 43 7.00 -10.31 0.46
C ALA A 43 7.60 -11.46 1.31
N LYS A 44 6.78 -12.45 1.68
CA LYS A 44 7.26 -13.64 2.37
C LYS A 44 8.07 -14.56 1.46
N ASP A 45 7.61 -14.76 0.24
CA ASP A 45 8.24 -15.67 -0.74
C ASP A 45 9.39 -15.02 -1.49
N ASN A 46 9.41 -13.69 -1.56
CA ASN A 46 10.46 -12.95 -2.24
C ASN A 46 10.98 -11.77 -1.40
N SER A 47 12.21 -11.92 -0.92
CA SER A 47 12.90 -10.93 -0.07
C SER A 47 13.23 -9.61 -0.78
N GLU A 48 13.12 -9.53 -2.11
CA GLU A 48 13.28 -8.27 -2.84
C GLU A 48 12.08 -7.33 -2.66
N TYR A 49 10.91 -7.87 -2.30
CA TYR A 49 9.69 -7.10 -2.12
C TYR A 49 9.56 -6.57 -0.70
N LYS A 50 9.23 -5.28 -0.61
CA LYS A 50 8.65 -4.67 0.60
C LYS A 50 7.14 -4.60 0.43
N ILE A 51 6.42 -4.39 1.53
CA ILE A 51 4.98 -4.12 1.50
C ILE A 51 4.64 -2.84 2.25
N VAL A 52 3.64 -2.12 1.74
CA VAL A 52 3.01 -1.00 2.44
C VAL A 52 1.58 -1.40 2.77
N ILE A 53 1.30 -1.51 4.07
CA ILE A 53 0.03 -2.04 4.59
C ILE A 53 -0.61 -1.00 5.50
N PRO A 54 -1.83 -0.51 5.20
CA PRO A 54 -2.57 0.34 6.12
C PRO A 54 -3.03 -0.48 7.32
N ILE A 55 -2.69 -0.05 8.54
CA ILE A 55 -3.09 -0.72 9.79
C ILE A 55 -4.30 -0.06 10.46
N GLU A 56 -4.50 1.24 10.25
CA GLU A 56 -5.53 2.04 10.90
C GLU A 56 -5.92 3.22 10.01
N ASN A 57 -7.20 3.59 10.05
CA ASN A 57 -7.77 4.78 9.41
C ASN A 57 -8.53 5.59 10.47
N SER A 58 -8.39 6.92 10.46
CA SER A 58 -8.98 7.80 11.46
C SER A 58 -10.52 7.81 11.48
N LEU A 59 -11.18 7.47 10.38
CA LEU A 59 -12.64 7.43 10.25
C LEU A 59 -13.19 6.01 10.46
N ALA A 60 -12.57 5.00 9.84
CA ALA A 60 -13.07 3.63 9.86
C ALA A 60 -12.46 2.76 10.98
N GLY A 61 -11.46 3.29 11.69
CA GLY A 61 -10.72 2.56 12.71
C GLY A 61 -9.69 1.58 12.13
N ARG A 62 -9.40 0.54 12.89
CA ARG A 62 -8.35 -0.45 12.55
C ARG A 62 -8.75 -1.32 11.36
N VAL A 63 -7.76 -1.65 10.52
CA VAL A 63 -7.93 -2.62 9.44
C VAL A 63 -7.82 -4.01 10.03
N ALA A 64 -8.98 -4.65 10.26
CA ALA A 64 -9.12 -5.83 11.12
C ALA A 64 -8.15 -6.98 10.77
N ASP A 65 -8.00 -7.29 9.49
CA ASP A 65 -7.23 -8.46 9.04
C ASP A 65 -5.73 -8.33 9.32
N ILE A 66 -5.20 -7.11 9.41
CA ILE A 66 -3.76 -6.89 9.50
C ILE A 66 -3.20 -7.38 10.85
N HIS A 67 -3.99 -7.31 11.92
CA HIS A 67 -3.62 -7.85 13.23
C HIS A 67 -3.39 -9.37 13.21
N TYR A 68 -4.05 -10.08 12.29
CA TYR A 68 -3.84 -11.51 12.08
C TYR A 68 -2.71 -11.79 11.10
N LEU A 69 -2.58 -11.00 10.03
CA LEU A 69 -1.60 -11.23 8.98
C LEU A 69 -0.15 -10.98 9.42
N ILE A 70 0.11 -9.92 10.20
CA ILE A 70 1.47 -9.61 10.69
C ILE A 70 2.10 -10.81 11.44
N PRO A 71 1.46 -11.38 12.50
CA PRO A 71 2.02 -12.51 13.21
C PRO A 71 2.04 -13.81 12.38
N LYS A 72 1.06 -14.00 11.48
CA LYS A 72 1.00 -15.19 10.61
C LYS A 72 2.20 -15.27 9.66
N TYR A 73 2.53 -14.17 8.98
CA TYR A 73 3.58 -14.15 7.96
C TYR A 73 4.99 -13.89 8.52
N LYS A 74 5.08 -13.43 9.78
CA LYS A 74 6.35 -13.19 10.50
C LYS A 74 7.31 -12.25 9.75
N LEU A 75 6.74 -11.25 9.07
CA LEU A 75 7.52 -10.15 8.46
C LEU A 75 7.90 -9.12 9.53
N GLN A 76 8.94 -8.33 9.24
CA GLN A 76 9.41 -7.26 10.13
C GLN A 76 8.87 -5.90 9.68
N ILE A 77 8.45 -5.08 10.64
CA ILE A 77 8.05 -3.70 10.41
C ILE A 77 9.31 -2.83 10.44
N HIS A 78 9.59 -2.12 9.35
CA HIS A 78 10.81 -1.31 9.21
C HIS A 78 10.56 0.19 9.30
N ALA A 79 9.33 0.64 9.08
CA ALA A 79 8.94 2.05 9.08
C ALA A 79 7.43 2.18 9.25
N GLU A 80 6.98 3.38 9.60
CA GLU A 80 5.58 3.80 9.59
C GLU A 80 5.39 5.04 8.72
N HIS A 81 4.18 5.24 8.21
CA HIS A 81 3.81 6.39 7.39
C HIS A 81 2.36 6.77 7.65
N PHE A 82 2.08 8.07 7.71
CA PHE A 82 0.74 8.62 7.90
C PHE A 82 0.29 9.28 6.59
N GLN A 83 -0.58 8.60 5.86
CA GLN A 83 -1.14 9.14 4.62
C GLN A 83 -2.34 10.02 4.91
N LYS A 84 -2.28 11.30 4.51
CA LYS A 84 -3.46 12.15 4.50
C LYS A 84 -4.38 11.74 3.35
N GLU A 85 -5.60 11.33 3.66
CA GLU A 85 -6.64 11.06 2.67
C GLU A 85 -7.32 12.37 2.25
N SER A 86 -7.53 12.55 0.94
CA SER A 86 -8.18 13.73 0.38
C SER A 86 -8.96 13.32 -0.86
N HIS A 87 -10.29 13.32 -0.73
CA HIS A 87 -11.20 12.92 -1.78
C HIS A 87 -11.33 14.03 -2.81
N ASN A 88 -11.24 13.67 -4.09
CA ASN A 88 -11.33 14.62 -5.21
C ASN A 88 -12.55 14.28 -6.06
N LEU A 89 -13.34 15.29 -6.40
CA LEU A 89 -14.41 15.16 -7.40
C LEU A 89 -13.78 15.16 -8.79
N LEU A 90 -13.84 14.01 -9.47
CA LEU A 90 -13.33 13.84 -10.83
C LEU A 90 -14.50 13.88 -11.82
N VAL A 91 -14.31 14.61 -12.91
CA VAL A 91 -15.28 14.68 -14.01
C VAL A 91 -14.59 14.48 -15.34
N ILE A 92 -15.33 14.00 -16.34
CA ILE A 92 -14.83 13.99 -17.71
C ILE A 92 -14.66 15.43 -18.21
N LYS A 93 -13.72 15.63 -19.15
CA LYS A 93 -13.46 16.94 -19.73
C LYS A 93 -14.73 17.51 -20.37
N GLY A 94 -15.10 18.73 -19.97
CA GLY A 94 -16.28 19.43 -20.48
C GLY A 94 -17.57 19.17 -19.71
N ALA A 95 -17.54 18.33 -18.67
CA ALA A 95 -18.66 18.21 -17.74
C ALA A 95 -18.90 19.54 -17.00
N LYS A 96 -20.17 19.81 -16.69
CA LYS A 96 -20.57 20.90 -15.80
C LYS A 96 -20.74 20.32 -14.39
N ILE A 97 -20.15 21.00 -13.41
CA ILE A 97 -20.24 20.67 -11.98
C ILE A 97 -21.39 21.45 -11.38
#